data_AF-A0A8T6FGG3-F1
#
_entry.id   AF-A0A8T6FGG3-F1
#
_cell.length_a   1.000
_cell.length_b   1.000
_cell.length_c   1.000
_cell.angle_alpha   90.00
_cell.angle_beta   90.00
_cell.angle_gamma   90.00
#
_symmetry.space_group_name_H-M   'P 1'
#
loop_
_entity.id
_entity.type
_entity.pdbx_description
1 polymer ?
#
loop_
_entity_poly.entity_id
_entity_poly.type
_entity_poly.pdbx_seq_one_letter_code
_entity_poly.pdbx_strand_id
1 'polypeptide(L)'
;MALDEARELGHEVQALEGGTERWLAEGRAAETGLAGAIGATDDVWYKPYEHRGAQERFMRDYLTWEVALPGQIARDGTARFRRY
;
A
#
# COMPACT_ATOMS: atom_id res chain seq x y z
N MET A 1 15.86 9.56 8.16
CA MET A 1 15.56 8.90 6.86
C MET A 1 14.95 9.92 5.90
N ALA A 2 13.64 10.17 5.86
CA ALA A 2 13.07 11.13 4.89
C ALA A 2 13.60 12.58 5.00
N LEU A 3 13.81 13.10 6.21
CA LEU A 3 14.35 14.46 6.41
C LEU A 3 15.81 14.56 5.96
N ASP A 4 16.59 13.52 6.21
CA ASP A 4 18.02 13.48 5.89
C ASP A 4 18.20 13.34 4.37
N GLU A 5 17.44 12.45 3.75
CA GLU A 5 17.38 12.28 2.29
C GLU A 5 17.03 13.59 1.57
N ALA A 6 16.01 14.32 2.04
CA ALA A 6 15.62 15.58 1.43
C ALA A 6 16.70 16.68 1.58
N ARG A 7 17.48 16.66 2.67
CA ARG A 7 18.65 17.55 2.84
C ARG A 7 19.79 17.16 1.92
N GLU A 8 20.04 15.87 1.75
CA GLU A 8 21.04 15.35 0.81
C GLU A 8 20.72 15.75 -0.64
N LEU A 9 19.44 15.84 -0.98
CA LEU A 9 18.95 16.37 -2.26
C LEU A 9 19.07 17.90 -2.39
N GLY A 10 19.59 18.60 -1.37
CA GLY A 10 19.85 20.05 -1.40
C GLY A 10 18.63 20.90 -1.06
N HIS A 11 17.59 20.33 -0.47
CA HIS A 11 16.40 21.08 -0.06
C HIS A 11 16.51 21.59 1.37
N GLU A 12 16.07 22.83 1.60
CA GLU A 12 15.81 23.34 2.95
C GLU A 12 14.50 22.73 3.46
N VAL A 13 14.60 21.88 4.49
CA VAL A 13 13.47 21.10 4.99
C VAL A 13 13.37 21.11 6.51
N GLN A 14 12.13 21.09 6.99
CA GLN A 14 11.77 21.03 8.40
C GLN A 14 10.75 19.91 8.62
N ALA A 15 10.72 19.34 9.83
CA ALA A 15 9.74 18.36 10.23
C ALA A 15 8.68 18.99 11.13
N LEU A 16 7.41 18.60 10.94
CA LEU A 16 6.32 19.03 11.81
C LEU A 16 6.40 18.30 13.16
N GLU A 17 6.66 19.03 14.24
CA GLU A 17 6.75 18.45 15.58
C GLU A 17 5.41 17.85 16.01
N GLY A 18 5.38 16.54 16.27
CA GLY A 18 4.15 15.81 16.63
C GLY A 18 3.26 15.42 15.44
N GLY A 19 3.69 15.74 14.20
CA GLY A 19 3.04 15.33 12.96
C GLY A 19 1.59 15.80 12.83
N THR A 20 0.87 15.14 11.92
CA THR A 20 -0.54 15.45 11.61
C THR A 20 -1.46 15.25 12.81
N GLU A 21 -1.17 14.28 13.69
CA GLU A 21 -1.99 14.02 14.88
C GLU A 21 -2.05 15.23 15.82
N ARG A 22 -0.90 15.81 16.17
CA ARG A 22 -0.85 17.02 17.00
C ARG A 22 -1.50 18.21 16.30
N TRP A 23 -1.25 18.37 14.99
CA TRP A 23 -1.86 19.45 14.20
C TRP A 23 -3.38 19.44 14.28
N LEU A 24 -3.98 18.25 14.13
CA LEU A 24 -5.42 18.06 14.24
C LEU A 24 -5.92 18.26 15.68
N ALA A 25 -5.18 17.76 16.68
CA ALA A 25 -5.53 17.94 18.09
C ALA A 25 -5.56 19.41 18.55
N GLU A 26 -4.74 20.26 17.92
CA GLU A 26 -4.72 21.72 18.14
C GLU A 26 -5.85 22.46 17.38
N GLY A 27 -6.75 21.74 16.69
CA GLY A 27 -7.90 22.32 15.99
C GLY A 27 -7.54 23.11 14.73
N ARG A 28 -6.36 22.83 14.14
CA ARG A 28 -5.90 23.51 12.92
C ARG A 28 -6.63 22.99 11.69
N ALA A 29 -6.66 23.80 10.63
CA ALA A 29 -7.30 23.46 9.37
C ALA A 29 -6.65 22.26 8.70
N ALA A 30 -7.46 21.40 8.08
CA ALA A 30 -7.02 20.26 7.29
C ALA A 30 -7.98 20.04 6.11
N GLU A 31 -7.48 19.42 5.05
CA GLU A 31 -8.27 19.01 3.89
C GLU A 31 -8.52 17.50 3.93
N THR A 32 -9.58 17.05 3.26
CA THR A 32 -9.94 15.63 3.17
C THR A 32 -9.80 15.11 1.74
N GLY A 33 -9.58 13.81 1.62
CA GLY A 33 -9.31 13.16 0.32
C GLY A 33 -7.85 13.25 -0.08
N LEU A 34 -7.54 12.74 -1.28
CA LEU A 34 -6.19 12.70 -1.83
C LEU A 34 -5.97 13.87 -2.80
N ALA A 35 -6.07 15.10 -2.28
CA ALA A 35 -5.82 16.30 -3.07
C ALA A 35 -4.32 16.51 -3.29
N GLY A 36 -3.92 16.83 -4.52
CA GLY A 36 -2.53 17.21 -4.83
C GLY A 36 -1.48 16.08 -4.71
N ALA A 37 -1.86 14.82 -4.97
CA ALA A 37 -0.90 13.70 -4.97
C ALA A 37 0.28 13.97 -5.93
N ILE A 38 1.50 13.84 -5.40
CA ILE A 38 2.75 14.03 -6.16
C ILE A 38 3.28 12.73 -6.78
N GLY A 39 2.68 11.59 -6.45
CA GLY A 39 3.06 10.26 -6.92
C GLY A 39 1.85 9.37 -7.18
N ALA A 40 2.10 8.18 -7.73
CA ALA A 40 1.07 7.17 -7.89
C ALA A 40 0.58 6.64 -6.52
N THR A 41 -0.67 6.17 -6.46
CA THR A 41 -1.24 5.51 -5.27
C THR A 41 -0.97 4.01 -5.33
N ASP A 42 0.29 3.62 -5.25
CA ASP A 42 0.76 2.23 -5.34
C ASP A 42 1.30 1.69 -4.00
N ASP A 43 1.07 2.43 -2.92
CA ASP A 43 1.46 2.13 -1.54
C ASP A 43 0.52 1.12 -0.85
N VAL A 44 -0.64 0.85 -1.44
CA VAL A 44 -1.64 -0.09 -0.91
C VAL A 44 -1.98 -1.16 -1.95
N TRP A 45 -1.79 -2.43 -1.59
CA TRP A 45 -2.38 -3.54 -2.31
C TRP A 45 -3.81 -3.78 -1.83
N TYR A 46 -4.78 -3.41 -2.66
CA TYR A 46 -6.19 -3.62 -2.37
C TYR A 46 -6.55 -5.10 -2.44
N LYS A 47 -7.27 -5.58 -1.43
CA LYS A 47 -7.86 -6.90 -1.48
C LYS A 47 -8.95 -6.94 -2.55
N PRO A 48 -9.22 -8.11 -3.15
CA PRO A 48 -10.19 -8.23 -4.24
C PRO A 48 -11.58 -7.62 -3.97
N TYR A 49 -12.09 -7.71 -2.73
CA TYR A 49 -13.40 -7.18 -2.34
C TYR A 49 -13.39 -5.67 -1.98
N GLU A 50 -12.22 -5.03 -1.89
CA GLU A 50 -12.08 -3.60 -1.59
C GLU A 50 -12.21 -2.75 -2.87
N HIS A 51 -12.17 -3.38 -4.05
CA HIS A 51 -12.36 -2.73 -5.36
C HIS A 51 -13.81 -2.36 -5.64
N ARG A 52 -14.28 -1.25 -5.06
CA ARG A 52 -15.65 -0.75 -5.23
C ARG A 52 -16.04 -0.60 -6.71
N GLY A 53 -17.11 -1.28 -7.11
CA GLY A 53 -17.64 -1.26 -8.49
C GLY A 53 -17.06 -2.32 -9.42
N ALA A 54 -16.04 -3.08 -8.99
CA ALA A 54 -15.41 -4.14 -9.77
C ALA A 54 -15.12 -5.41 -8.95
N GLN A 55 -15.69 -5.54 -7.75
CA GLN A 55 -15.34 -6.58 -6.79
C GLN A 55 -15.46 -7.98 -7.38
N GLU A 56 -16.53 -8.27 -8.11
CA GLU A 56 -16.76 -9.61 -8.68
C GLU A 56 -15.63 -10.03 -9.63
N ARG A 57 -15.17 -9.11 -10.49
CA ARG A 57 -14.06 -9.38 -11.41
C ARG A 57 -12.78 -9.68 -10.64
N PHE A 58 -12.41 -8.82 -9.69
CA PHE A 58 -11.19 -9.03 -8.90
C PHE A 58 -11.26 -10.30 -8.05
N MET A 59 -12.43 -10.64 -7.50
CA MET A 59 -12.64 -11.88 -6.77
C MET A 59 -12.46 -13.11 -7.68
N ARG A 60 -12.98 -13.07 -8.91
CA ARG A 60 -12.78 -14.17 -9.89
C ARG A 60 -11.31 -14.30 -10.29
N ASP A 61 -10.61 -13.19 -10.51
CA ASP A 61 -9.18 -13.20 -10.84
C ASP A 61 -8.36 -13.80 -9.68
N TYR A 62 -8.70 -13.42 -8.44
CA TYR A 62 -8.07 -13.97 -7.23
C TYR A 62 -8.29 -15.48 -7.10
N LEU A 63 -9.52 -15.96 -7.24
CA LEU A 63 -9.83 -17.40 -7.19
C LEU A 63 -9.13 -18.17 -8.32
N THR A 64 -9.05 -17.58 -9.51
CA THR A 64 -8.33 -18.17 -10.65
C THR A 64 -6.84 -18.32 -10.32
N TRP A 65 -6.24 -17.31 -9.70
CA TRP A 65 -4.87 -17.38 -9.21
C TRP A 65 -4.70 -18.47 -8.14
N GLU A 66 -5.58 -18.54 -7.14
CA GLU A 66 -5.51 -19.53 -6.06
C GLU A 66 -5.57 -20.96 -6.58
N VAL A 67 -6.48 -21.27 -7.51
CA VAL A 67 -6.62 -22.61 -8.08
C VAL A 67 -5.40 -23.02 -8.92
N ALA A 68 -4.74 -22.06 -9.56
CA ALA A 68 -3.51 -22.31 -10.33
C ALA A 68 -2.26 -22.43 -9.44
N LEU A 69 -2.29 -21.94 -8.21
CA LEU A 69 -1.13 -21.82 -7.33
C LEU A 69 -0.42 -23.15 -7.03
N PRO A 70 -1.10 -24.29 -6.78
CA PRO A 70 -0.42 -25.57 -6.54
C PRO A 70 0.49 -26.00 -7.70
N GLY A 71 0.06 -25.77 -8.95
CA GLY A 71 0.87 -26.06 -10.14
C GLY A 71 2.11 -25.16 -10.24
N GLN A 72 1.99 -23.89 -9.84
CA GLN A 72 3.12 -22.98 -9.79
C GLN A 72 4.15 -23.39 -8.74
N ILE A 73 3.68 -23.79 -7.54
CA ILE A 73 4.55 -24.26 -6.47
C ILE A 73 5.27 -25.55 -6.87
N ALA A 74 4.56 -26.51 -7.47
CA ALA A 74 5.16 -27.75 -7.94
C ALA A 74 6.28 -27.50 -8.97
N ARG A 75 6.10 -26.52 -9.87
CA ARG A 75 7.10 -26.11 -10.86
C ARG A 75 8.31 -25.40 -10.23
N ASP A 76 8.07 -24.54 -9.25
CA ASP A 76 9.14 -23.84 -8.52
C ASP A 76 10.04 -24.84 -7.75
N GLY A 77 9.44 -25.84 -7.11
CA GLY A 77 10.17 -26.97 -6.52
C GLY A 77 11.02 -26.63 -5.29
N THR A 78 10.98 -25.39 -4.77
CA THR A 78 11.71 -25.01 -3.56
C THR A 78 10.90 -25.21 -2.28
N ALA A 79 9.57 -25.20 -2.38
CA ALA A 79 8.68 -25.43 -1.24
C ALA A 79 8.77 -26.88 -0.71
N ARG A 80 8.61 -27.06 0.61
CA ARG A 80 8.66 -28.35 1.31
C ARG A 80 7.47 -28.52 2.25
N PHE A 81 6.27 -28.61 1.69
CA PHE A 81 5.06 -28.84 2.48
C PHE A 81 5.02 -30.26 3.05
N ARG A 82 4.63 -30.40 4.31
CA ARG A 82 4.34 -31.70 4.95
C ARG A 82 2.88 -32.05 4.70
N ARG A 83 2.60 -33.32 4.41
CA ARG A 83 1.25 -33.86 4.31
C ARG A 83 0.98 -34.69 5.57
N TYR A 84 -0.10 -34.38 6.28
CA TYR A 84 -0.58 -35.12 7.44
C TYR A 84 -1.85 -35.87 7.07
#